data_AF-A0A9C8H8E1-F1
#
_entry.id   AF-A0A9C8H8E1-F1
#
_cell.length_a   1.000
_cell.length_b   1.000
_cell.length_c   1.000
_cell.angle_alpha   90.00
_cell.angle_beta   90.00
_cell.angle_gamma   90.00
#
_symmetry.space_group_name_H-M   'P 1'
#
loop_
_entity.id
_entity.type
_entity.pdbx_description
1 polymer ?
#
loop_
_entity_poly.entity_id
_entity_poly.type
_entity_poly.pdbx_seq_one_letter_code
_entity_poly.pdbx_strand_id
1 'polypeptide(L)'
;MPTAAKLVAALLFAAVAWFASEALVPQFPEGTNLGNFVLVNTVIGVFVGWLVMGRLAGEGYGVALASGLRSSAVLVFYALLFHAIYEMLRQSTRMRFDGVMDALNGMIALIGEYGLKLVTAPVAMGILILGGLLAALVVEFVSHRWN
;
A
#
# COMPACT_ATOMS: atom_id res chain seq x y z
N MET A 1 10.78 20.99 -1.84
CA MET A 1 9.65 21.85 -2.20
C MET A 1 8.43 20.99 -2.48
N PRO A 2 7.22 21.33 -1.99
CA PRO A 2 5.98 20.64 -2.36
C PRO A 2 5.61 21.02 -3.80
N THR A 3 5.63 20.05 -4.71
CA THR A 3 5.29 20.25 -6.13
C THR A 3 3.87 19.75 -6.40
N ALA A 4 3.21 20.27 -7.44
CA ALA A 4 1.87 19.80 -7.83
C ALA A 4 1.84 18.29 -8.10
N ALA A 5 2.93 17.75 -8.66
CA ALA A 5 3.12 16.32 -8.89
C ALA A 5 3.03 15.49 -7.59
N LYS A 6 3.54 15.99 -6.45
CA LYS A 6 3.44 15.30 -5.16
C LYS A 6 2.03 15.20 -4.62
N LEU A 7 1.25 16.28 -4.74
CA LEU A 7 -0.16 16.28 -4.33
C LEU A 7 -0.97 15.29 -5.16
N VAL A 8 -0.79 15.33 -6.48
CA VAL A 8 -1.47 14.40 -7.41
C VAL A 8 -1.05 12.96 -7.12
N ALA A 9 0.24 12.70 -6.89
CA ALA A 9 0.73 11.37 -6.55
C ALA A 9 0.11 10.84 -5.25
N ALA A 10 0.02 11.68 -4.22
CA ALA A 10 -0.61 11.32 -2.95
C ALA A 10 -2.08 10.95 -3.13
N LEU A 11 -2.84 11.75 -3.89
CA LEU A 11 -4.27 11.48 -4.13
C LEU A 11 -4.50 10.21 -4.96
N LEU A 12 -3.69 10.00 -6.02
CA LEU A 12 -3.83 8.83 -6.88
C LEU A 12 -3.45 7.54 -6.15
N PHE A 13 -2.35 7.54 -5.40
CA PHE A 13 -1.98 6.35 -4.62
C PHE A 13 -2.91 6.10 -3.43
N ALA A 14 -3.55 7.14 -2.88
CA ALA A 14 -4.65 6.97 -1.93
C ALA A 14 -5.84 6.25 -2.57
N ALA A 15 -6.24 6.66 -3.78
CA ALA A 15 -7.31 5.99 -4.51
C ALA A 15 -6.96 4.54 -4.85
N VAL A 16 -5.73 4.28 -5.33
CA VAL A 16 -5.25 2.91 -5.58
C VAL A 16 -5.32 2.05 -4.31
N ALA A 17 -4.84 2.57 -3.18
CA ALA A 17 -4.91 1.88 -1.89
C ALA A 17 -6.35 1.60 -1.45
N TRP A 18 -7.24 2.59 -1.59
CA TRP A 18 -8.66 2.45 -1.26
C TRP A 18 -9.31 1.33 -2.07
N PHE A 19 -9.24 1.40 -3.40
CA PHE A 19 -9.85 0.41 -4.28
C PHE A 19 -9.25 -0.98 -4.11
N ALA A 20 -7.93 -1.09 -3.95
CA ALA A 20 -7.28 -2.37 -3.69
C ALA A 20 -7.73 -2.97 -2.34
N SER A 21 -7.92 -2.13 -1.33
CA SER A 21 -8.39 -2.57 -0.01
C SER A 21 -9.85 -3.01 -0.04
N GLU A 22 -10.73 -2.25 -0.70
CA GLU A 22 -12.13 -2.62 -0.93
C GLU A 22 -12.24 -3.96 -1.68
N ALA A 23 -11.39 -4.19 -2.68
CA ALA A 23 -11.36 -5.47 -3.39
C ALA A 23 -10.88 -6.66 -2.53
N LEU A 24 -10.21 -6.40 -1.40
CA LEU A 24 -9.80 -7.43 -0.45
C LEU A 24 -10.88 -7.72 0.60
N VAL A 25 -11.78 -6.76 0.89
CA VAL A 25 -12.84 -6.92 1.91
C VAL A 25 -13.65 -8.22 1.72
N PRO A 26 -14.12 -8.58 0.51
CA PRO A 26 -14.90 -9.81 0.29
C PRO A 26 -14.11 -11.12 0.51
N GLN A 27 -12.79 -11.06 0.61
CA GLN A 27 -11.94 -12.23 0.82
C GLN A 27 -11.73 -12.55 2.30
N PHE A 28 -12.17 -11.66 3.19
CA PHE A 28 -12.20 -11.95 4.61
C PHE A 28 -13.48 -12.70 4.97
N PRO A 29 -13.42 -13.66 5.91
CA PRO A 29 -14.61 -14.38 6.38
C PRO A 29 -15.72 -13.42 6.83
N GLU A 30 -16.97 -13.75 6.52
CA GLU A 30 -18.13 -12.96 6.94
C GLU A 30 -18.14 -12.78 8.47
N GLY A 31 -18.33 -11.54 8.93
CA GLY A 31 -18.25 -11.19 10.36
C GLY A 31 -16.86 -10.80 10.85
N THR A 32 -15.83 -10.79 10.00
CA THR A 32 -14.52 -10.21 10.34
C THR A 32 -14.67 -8.70 10.58
N ASN A 33 -14.43 -8.24 11.80
CA ASN A 33 -14.38 -6.81 12.09
C ASN A 33 -13.08 -6.22 11.53
N LEU A 34 -13.15 -5.75 10.28
CA LEU A 34 -12.05 -5.09 9.58
C LEU A 34 -11.75 -3.69 10.12
N GLY A 35 -12.60 -3.15 11.01
CA GLY A 35 -12.43 -1.83 11.61
C GLY A 35 -12.11 -0.76 10.57
N ASN A 36 -10.92 -0.15 10.68
CA ASN A 36 -10.45 0.91 9.82
C ASN A 36 -9.47 0.43 8.71
N PHE A 37 -9.52 -0.84 8.30
CA PHE A 37 -8.60 -1.44 7.31
C PHE A 37 -8.40 -0.58 6.05
N VAL A 38 -9.51 -0.23 5.38
CA VAL A 38 -9.49 0.58 4.16
C VAL A 38 -8.91 1.98 4.43
N LEU A 39 -9.30 2.61 5.54
CA LEU A 39 -8.83 3.93 5.93
C LEU A 39 -7.31 3.94 6.20
N VAL A 40 -6.80 2.95 6.94
CA VAL A 40 -5.37 2.80 7.24
C VAL A 40 -4.56 2.65 5.96
N ASN A 41 -4.98 1.76 5.07
CA ASN A 41 -4.29 1.56 3.79
C ASN A 41 -4.33 2.81 2.91
N THR A 42 -5.46 3.52 2.91
CA THR A 42 -5.59 4.79 2.17
C THR A 42 -4.60 5.83 2.65
N VAL A 43 -4.44 5.97 3.98
CA VAL A 43 -3.45 6.87 4.58
C VAL A 43 -2.02 6.45 4.21
N ILE A 44 -1.71 5.15 4.23
CA ILE A 44 -0.41 4.64 3.75
C ILE A 44 -0.22 4.99 2.27
N GLY A 45 -1.25 4.86 1.45
CA GLY A 45 -1.25 5.25 0.04
C GLY A 45 -0.93 6.73 -0.17
N VAL A 46 -1.51 7.62 0.63
CA VAL A 46 -1.17 9.07 0.64
C VAL A 46 0.32 9.27 0.90
N PHE A 47 0.87 8.63 1.93
CA PHE A 47 2.28 8.77 2.29
C PHE A 47 3.21 8.22 1.22
N VAL A 48 2.90 7.05 0.65
CA VAL A 48 3.72 6.45 -0.40
C VAL A 48 3.67 7.28 -1.69
N GLY A 49 2.49 7.75 -2.09
CA GLY A 49 2.34 8.66 -3.22
C GLY A 49 3.16 9.93 -3.05
N TRP A 50 3.15 10.53 -1.85
CA TRP A 50 3.90 11.75 -1.57
C TRP A 50 5.43 11.56 -1.47
N LEU A 51 5.86 10.54 -0.73
CA LEU A 51 7.26 10.33 -0.34
C LEU A 51 8.06 9.54 -1.36
N VAL A 52 7.40 8.71 -2.16
CA VAL A 52 8.02 7.80 -3.14
C VAL A 52 7.69 8.26 -4.55
N MET A 53 6.43 8.11 -4.99
CA MET A 53 6.07 8.41 -6.38
C MET A 53 6.33 9.87 -6.75
N GLY A 54 5.87 10.81 -5.92
CA GLY A 54 6.02 12.25 -6.18
C GLY A 54 7.46 12.75 -6.11
N ARG A 55 8.43 11.95 -5.63
CA ARG A 55 9.87 12.26 -5.74
C ARG A 55 10.48 11.77 -7.05
N LEU A 56 9.88 10.76 -7.68
CA LEU A 56 10.34 10.10 -8.90
C LEU A 56 9.68 10.70 -10.17
N ALA A 57 8.90 11.77 -10.01
CA ALA A 57 8.21 12.44 -11.10
C ALA A 57 9.16 13.35 -11.88
N GLY A 58 9.03 13.37 -13.21
CA GLY A 58 9.81 14.22 -14.13
C GLY A 58 11.06 13.55 -14.70
N GLU A 59 11.29 12.26 -14.46
CA GLU A 59 12.42 11.49 -15.01
C GLU A 59 12.13 10.88 -16.40
N GLY A 60 10.91 11.09 -16.92
CA GLY A 60 10.46 10.63 -18.24
C GLY A 60 9.46 9.46 -18.17
N TYR A 61 8.62 9.35 -19.19
CA TYR A 61 7.53 8.35 -19.25
C TYR A 61 7.99 6.90 -19.15
N GLY A 62 9.16 6.55 -19.68
CA GLY A 62 9.72 5.20 -19.57
C GLY A 62 10.07 4.83 -18.13
N VAL A 63 10.60 5.78 -17.37
CA VAL A 63 10.94 5.62 -15.95
C VAL A 63 9.69 5.66 -15.08
N ALA A 64 8.68 6.47 -15.45
CA ALA A 64 7.42 6.61 -14.73
C ALA A 64 6.72 5.26 -14.50
N LEU A 65 6.64 4.38 -15.51
CA LEU A 65 6.01 3.07 -15.36
C LEU A 65 6.70 2.20 -14.30
N ALA A 66 8.04 2.14 -14.33
CA ALA A 66 8.82 1.42 -13.34
C ALA A 66 8.67 2.04 -11.93
N SER A 67 8.63 3.38 -11.84
CA SER A 67 8.38 4.12 -10.61
C SER A 67 6.98 3.88 -10.04
N GLY A 68 5.97 3.71 -10.89
CA GLY A 68 4.61 3.34 -10.52
C GLY A 68 4.55 1.95 -9.88
N LEU A 69 5.12 0.95 -10.54
CA LEU A 69 5.19 -0.42 -9.99
C LEU A 69 5.99 -0.47 -8.69
N ARG A 70 7.13 0.23 -8.64
CA ARG A 70 7.93 0.38 -7.41
C ARG A 70 7.09 0.97 -6.29
N SER A 71 6.34 2.04 -6.55
CA SER A 71 5.51 2.70 -5.54
C SER A 71 4.37 1.80 -5.07
N SER A 72 3.74 1.03 -5.97
CA SER A 72 2.76 0.01 -5.59
C SER A 72 3.37 -1.09 -4.71
N ALA A 73 4.58 -1.55 -5.03
CA ALA A 73 5.28 -2.54 -4.20
C ALA A 73 5.61 -1.98 -2.80
N VAL A 74 6.04 -0.72 -2.71
CA VAL A 74 6.31 -0.04 -1.44
C VAL A 74 5.01 0.14 -0.63
N LEU A 75 3.90 0.48 -1.27
CA LEU A 75 2.58 0.57 -0.65
C LEU A 75 2.18 -0.77 -0.04
N VAL A 76 2.28 -1.86 -0.81
CA VAL A 76 1.99 -3.22 -0.31
C VAL A 76 2.87 -3.56 0.87
N PHE A 77 4.18 -3.32 0.77
CA PHE A 77 5.13 -3.61 1.84
C PHE A 77 4.74 -2.90 3.15
N TYR A 78 4.47 -1.59 3.10
CA TYR A 78 4.09 -0.84 4.31
C TYR A 78 2.70 -1.21 4.83
N ALA A 79 1.74 -1.53 3.94
CA ALA A 79 0.42 -2.00 4.33
C ALA A 79 0.53 -3.33 5.11
N LEU A 80 1.25 -4.31 4.56
CA LEU A 80 1.47 -5.61 5.21
C LEU A 80 2.21 -5.44 6.54
N LEU A 81 3.28 -4.64 6.56
CA LEU A 81 4.07 -4.39 7.77
C LEU A 81 3.21 -3.75 8.86
N PHE A 82 2.42 -2.73 8.54
CA PHE A 82 1.58 -2.05 9.52
C PHE A 82 0.52 -2.99 10.11
N HIS A 83 -0.12 -3.81 9.28
CA HIS A 83 -1.13 -4.78 9.74
C HIS A 83 -0.52 -5.89 10.58
N ALA A 84 0.66 -6.40 10.19
CA ALA A 84 1.38 -7.41 10.97
C ALA A 84 1.83 -6.88 12.34
N ILE A 85 2.34 -5.64 12.40
CA ILE A 85 2.71 -4.99 13.67
C ILE A 85 1.46 -4.79 14.54
N TYR A 86 0.36 -4.28 13.97
CA TYR A 86 -0.87 -4.05 14.71
C TYR A 86 -1.43 -5.34 15.32
N GLU A 87 -1.48 -6.41 14.53
CA GLU A 87 -1.98 -7.71 14.99
C GLU A 87 -1.02 -8.36 16.00
N MET A 88 0.31 -8.24 15.80
CA MET A 88 1.31 -8.68 16.78
C MET A 88 1.14 -7.95 18.13
N LEU A 89 0.99 -6.63 18.12
CA LEU A 89 0.77 -5.84 19.34
C LEU A 89 -0.53 -6.25 20.05
N ARG A 90 -1.61 -6.43 19.28
CA ARG A 90 -2.89 -6.92 19.80
C ARG A 90 -2.78 -8.31 20.42
N GLN A 91 -2.04 -9.23 19.81
CA GLN A 91 -1.83 -10.57 20.35
C GLN A 91 -0.89 -10.57 21.57
N SER A 92 0.11 -9.69 21.59
CA SER A 92 1.01 -9.51 22.74
C SER A 92 0.27 -9.05 24.00
N THR A 93 -0.70 -8.14 23.88
CA THR A 93 -1.54 -7.73 25.04
C THR A 93 -2.38 -8.85 25.65
N ARG A 94 -2.52 -10.00 24.97
CA ARG A 94 -3.21 -11.21 25.47
C ARG A 94 -2.25 -12.25 26.08
N MET A 95 -0.98 -11.89 26.32
CA MET A 95 0.08 -12.80 26.79
C MET A 95 0.25 -14.06 25.92
N ARG A 96 0.04 -13.95 24.59
CA ARG A 96 0.20 -15.09 23.65
C ARG A 96 1.62 -15.28 23.12
N PHE A 97 2.56 -14.38 23.43
CA PHE A 97 3.95 -14.52 23.04
C PHE A 97 4.81 -14.66 24.28
N ASP A 98 5.60 -15.74 24.34
CA ASP A 98 6.46 -16.06 25.48
C ASP A 98 7.75 -15.21 25.49
N GLY A 99 8.11 -14.59 24.34
CA GLY A 99 9.24 -13.66 24.22
C GLY A 99 9.25 -12.82 22.93
N VAL A 100 10.21 -11.90 22.85
CA VAL A 100 10.37 -10.96 21.70
C VAL A 100 10.63 -11.71 20.38
N MET A 101 11.40 -12.81 20.42
CA MET A 101 11.67 -13.61 19.22
C MET A 101 10.43 -14.29 18.67
N ASP A 102 9.52 -14.77 19.53
CA ASP A 102 8.27 -15.39 19.10
C ASP A 102 7.32 -14.37 18.48
N ALA A 103 7.30 -13.15 19.01
CA ALA A 103 6.55 -12.04 18.44
C ALA A 103 7.06 -11.67 17.03
N LEU A 104 8.39 -11.61 16.84
CA LEU A 104 9.00 -11.34 15.52
C LEU A 104 8.71 -12.44 14.50
N ASN A 105 8.82 -13.71 14.91
CA ASN A 105 8.49 -14.85 14.05
C ASN A 105 7.00 -14.84 13.67
N GLY A 106 6.12 -14.53 14.63
CA GLY A 106 4.69 -14.36 14.39
C GLY A 106 4.39 -13.23 13.41
N MET A 107 5.08 -12.09 13.53
CA MET A 107 4.95 -10.96 12.60
C MET A 107 5.34 -11.35 11.17
N ILE A 108 6.46 -12.05 10.98
CA ILE A 108 6.90 -12.51 9.65
C ILE A 108 5.88 -13.50 9.06
N ALA A 109 5.36 -14.41 9.87
CA ALA A 109 4.31 -15.34 9.43
C ALA A 109 3.04 -14.60 8.99
N LEU A 110 2.61 -13.58 9.73
CA LEU A 110 1.47 -12.73 9.38
C LEU A 110 1.69 -11.97 8.07
N ILE A 111 2.90 -11.42 7.86
CA ILE A 111 3.27 -10.77 6.60
C ILE A 111 3.14 -11.76 5.43
N GLY A 112 3.64 -12.99 5.61
CA GLY A 112 3.54 -14.05 4.60
C GLY A 112 2.09 -14.44 4.29
N GLU A 113 1.26 -14.61 5.31
CA GLU A 113 -0.15 -14.97 5.15
C GLU A 113 -0.95 -13.87 4.43
N TYR A 114 -0.81 -12.62 4.88
CA TYR A 114 -1.49 -11.48 4.26
C TYR A 114 -0.96 -11.20 2.86
N GLY A 115 0.35 -11.36 2.64
CA GLY A 115 0.98 -11.23 1.33
C GLY A 115 0.46 -12.28 0.36
N LEU A 116 0.32 -13.54 0.78
CA LEU A 116 -0.25 -14.60 -0.05
C LEU A 116 -1.71 -14.30 -0.40
N LYS A 117 -2.53 -13.90 0.58
CA LYS A 117 -3.93 -13.50 0.36
C LYS A 117 -4.04 -12.38 -0.68
N LEU A 118 -3.16 -11.39 -0.60
CA LEU A 118 -3.10 -10.31 -1.58
C LEU A 118 -2.72 -10.81 -2.99
N VAL A 119 -1.69 -11.65 -3.12
CA VAL A 119 -1.24 -12.12 -4.43
C VAL A 119 -2.26 -13.06 -5.08
N THR A 120 -3.01 -13.81 -4.30
CA THR A 120 -4.10 -14.66 -4.77
C THR A 120 -5.39 -13.87 -5.09
N ALA A 121 -5.42 -12.57 -4.80
CA ALA A 121 -6.54 -11.68 -5.09
C ALA A 121 -6.38 -11.02 -6.47
N PRO A 122 -6.92 -11.60 -7.57
CA PRO A 122 -6.66 -11.11 -8.92
C PRO A 122 -7.12 -9.66 -9.12
N VAL A 123 -8.25 -9.27 -8.51
CA VAL A 123 -8.80 -7.92 -8.62
C VAL A 123 -7.92 -6.90 -7.89
N ALA A 124 -7.50 -7.20 -6.65
CA ALA A 124 -6.64 -6.31 -5.88
C ALA A 124 -5.26 -6.14 -6.54
N MET A 125 -4.68 -7.24 -7.04
CA MET A 125 -3.42 -7.21 -7.80
C MET A 125 -3.56 -6.41 -9.09
N GLY A 126 -4.66 -6.59 -9.83
CA GLY A 126 -4.97 -5.82 -11.02
C GLY A 126 -5.03 -4.31 -10.73
N ILE A 127 -5.68 -3.91 -9.63
CA ILE A 127 -5.76 -2.51 -9.19
C ILE A 127 -4.38 -1.98 -8.81
N LEU A 128 -3.57 -2.73 -8.07
CA LEU A 128 -2.23 -2.28 -7.65
C LEU A 128 -1.29 -2.10 -8.85
N ILE A 129 -1.33 -3.02 -9.81
CA ILE A 129 -0.49 -2.97 -11.00
C ILE A 129 -0.98 -1.88 -11.94
N LEU A 130 -2.21 -2.00 -12.45
CA LEU A 130 -2.75 -1.06 -13.44
C LEU A 130 -2.94 0.33 -12.85
N GLY A 131 -3.46 0.41 -11.63
CA GLY A 131 -3.62 1.68 -10.91
C GLY A 131 -2.28 2.34 -10.62
N GLY A 132 -1.25 1.59 -10.22
CA GLY A 132 0.10 2.14 -10.02
C GLY A 132 0.72 2.69 -11.31
N LEU A 133 0.56 1.97 -12.43
CA LEU A 133 1.04 2.39 -13.75
C LEU A 133 0.31 3.66 -14.24
N LEU A 134 -1.03 3.66 -14.20
CA LEU A 134 -1.84 4.80 -14.62
C LEU A 134 -1.59 6.02 -13.73
N ALA A 135 -1.51 5.81 -12.42
CA ALA A 135 -1.19 6.88 -11.47
C ALA A 135 0.16 7.51 -11.79
N ALA A 136 1.18 6.69 -12.07
CA ALA A 136 2.50 7.20 -12.40
C ALA A 136 2.53 8.00 -13.71
N LEU A 137 1.81 7.56 -14.74
CA LEU A 137 1.71 8.30 -16.01
C LEU A 137 1.04 9.68 -15.81
N VAL A 138 -0.03 9.73 -15.01
CA VAL A 138 -0.72 10.99 -14.71
C VAL A 138 0.19 11.93 -13.90
N VAL A 139 0.91 11.40 -12.91
CA VAL A 139 1.87 12.18 -12.11
C VAL A 139 3.00 12.73 -13.00
N GLU A 140 3.51 11.93 -13.92
CA GLU A 140 4.56 12.33 -14.86
C GLU A 140 4.10 13.45 -15.80
N PHE A 141 2.89 13.31 -16.34
CA PHE A 141 2.26 14.35 -17.17
C PHE A 141 2.10 15.67 -16.40
N VAL A 142 1.63 15.59 -15.15
CA VAL A 142 1.48 16.76 -14.27
C VAL A 142 2.84 17.40 -13.98
N SER A 143 3.88 16.60 -13.76
CA SER A 143 5.24 17.10 -13.54
C SER A 143 5.75 17.88 -14.76
N HIS A 144 5.52 17.39 -15.98
CA HIS A 144 5.94 18.09 -17.19
C HIS A 144 5.16 19.40 -17.44
N ARG A 145 3.94 19.52 -16.93
CA ARG A 145 3.07 20.66 -17.19
C ARG A 145 3.25 21.81 -16.19
N TRP A 146 3.56 21.50 -14.93
CA TRP A 146 3.49 22.43 -13.80
C TRP A 146 4.73 22.41 -12.88
N ASN A 147 5.78 21.69 -13.23
CA ASN A 147 7.07 21.70 -12.53
C ASN A 147 8.15 22.25 -13.45
#